data_AF-A0A2N3FEJ6-F1
#
_entry.id   AF-A0A2N3FEJ6-F1
#
_cell.length_a   1.000
_cell.length_b   1.000
_cell.length_c   1.000
_cell.angle_alpha   90.00
_cell.angle_beta   90.00
_cell.angle_gamma   90.00
#
_symmetry.space_group_name_H-M   'P 1'
#
loop_
_entity.id
_entity.type
_entity.pdbx_description
1 polymer ?
#
loop_
_entity_poly.entity_id
_entity_poly.type
_entity_poly.pdbx_seq_one_letter_code
_entity_poly.pdbx_strand_id
1 'polypeptide(L)'
;MRRALIVASEFGAPGDEPLTTFHALAEDLSQVLGEVWDVHDTLVNPTAEQVKATIREVVASAARQQQTLLLAFLGHGEVRKYPNRLPDFYLQYKGSAEEPNSETSLHLVPVLKELLSDHAANGLDGLILLVDACATGGVPQQALDLGPLGAGRLEVLVAADDGSAFGGCFTRTLTHALTEGIPRAGETIHPANIFPLLVESCANQSPTHLSLTNGYLNVAGAHDPALWLMPNRTRAWHALLSRPDAGLLDQVTEGVSLSQQQRVALQSIKDHVHERLRVIHGPAGTGKTTVLASLIAPQQDRFGQTVASSVSAAVFLNRTSTPEAVVVEIADQLSDSRGDGADREPKFASNFSRARGQVASQIKAGVIPGPISFADQELILPLARCLDPTCEPIQIVLDGLDQVHPNRAPAFLELVSALVTAPSIERLRVVASIRESSGPLVDALSSKGASIRIDPPAWRDIPSGNYRLWLNDVITTQGQSLIPGGWLTVRLLQQLEVDPASYDLGTVAAAFLNQSLQRLSDARIRETAVHITELLSVTGVGPILPLVVLKEALRQLGDSTETSLGTILATLGPLIVRGRAGFLDEHLGYAHVEIARTIAGSQRP
;
A
#
# COMPACT_ATOMS: atom_id res chain seq x y z
N MET A 1 -0.20 -7.61 -14.78
CA MET A 1 -1.30 -8.53 -15.17
C MET A 1 -1.35 -9.66 -14.16
N ARG A 2 -2.52 -10.25 -13.91
CA ARG A 2 -2.79 -11.09 -12.73
C ARG A 2 -3.59 -12.30 -13.15
N ARG A 3 -3.25 -13.49 -12.63
CA ARG A 3 -3.91 -14.75 -12.98
C ARG A 3 -4.31 -15.54 -11.74
N ALA A 4 -5.49 -16.13 -11.76
CA ALA A 4 -6.04 -16.88 -10.63
C ALA A 4 -6.43 -18.31 -11.04
N LEU A 5 -6.28 -19.25 -10.10
CA LEU A 5 -6.89 -20.58 -10.15
C LEU A 5 -7.64 -20.81 -8.85
N ILE A 6 -8.91 -21.20 -8.95
CA ILE A 6 -9.77 -21.52 -7.81
C ILE A 6 -10.11 -23.00 -7.88
N VAL A 7 -9.92 -23.71 -6.77
CA VAL A 7 -10.18 -25.14 -6.65
C VAL A 7 -11.07 -25.38 -5.45
N ALA A 8 -12.23 -25.98 -5.68
CA ALA A 8 -13.17 -26.38 -4.65
C ALA A 8 -13.45 -27.88 -4.68
N SER A 9 -13.41 -28.52 -3.51
CA SER A 9 -13.83 -29.90 -3.33
C SER A 9 -14.85 -30.01 -2.20
N GLU A 10 -16.01 -30.52 -2.56
CA GLU A 10 -17.10 -30.90 -1.65
C GLU A 10 -16.92 -32.34 -1.13
N PHE A 11 -15.97 -33.08 -1.68
CA PHE A 11 -15.68 -34.46 -1.34
C PHE A 11 -14.31 -34.60 -0.69
N GLY A 12 -14.24 -35.46 0.33
CA GLY A 12 -13.01 -35.84 1.01
C GLY A 12 -12.74 -37.35 0.90
N ALA A 13 -12.12 -37.91 1.94
CA ALA A 13 -11.89 -39.33 2.08
C ALA A 13 -13.20 -40.13 2.24
N PRO A 14 -13.19 -41.47 2.06
CA PRO A 14 -14.33 -42.30 2.34
C PRO A 14 -14.78 -42.15 3.79
N GLY A 15 -16.03 -41.71 4.01
CA GLY A 15 -16.58 -41.47 5.35
C GLY A 15 -16.72 -40.01 5.72
N ASP A 16 -16.10 -39.09 4.97
CA ASP A 16 -16.34 -37.66 5.14
C ASP A 16 -17.74 -37.26 4.68
N GLU A 17 -18.38 -36.38 5.45
CA GLU A 17 -19.65 -35.79 5.04
C GLU A 17 -19.41 -34.79 3.90
N PRO A 18 -20.18 -34.87 2.79
CA PRO A 18 -20.03 -33.93 1.69
C PRO A 18 -20.29 -32.48 2.12
N LEU A 19 -19.38 -31.59 1.75
CA LEU A 19 -19.51 -30.17 2.03
C LEU A 19 -20.36 -29.51 0.94
N THR A 20 -21.63 -29.20 1.22
CA THR A 20 -22.59 -28.77 0.18
C THR A 20 -22.49 -27.30 -0.26
N THR A 21 -21.54 -26.53 0.28
CA THR A 21 -21.48 -25.07 0.08
C THR A 21 -20.26 -24.60 -0.69
N PHE A 22 -19.24 -25.44 -0.90
CA PHE A 22 -17.97 -24.96 -1.46
C PHE A 22 -18.02 -24.70 -2.97
N HIS A 23 -18.93 -25.36 -3.70
CA HIS A 23 -19.18 -25.00 -5.09
C HIS A 23 -19.64 -23.55 -5.22
N ALA A 24 -20.75 -23.18 -4.56
CA ALA A 24 -21.28 -21.81 -4.62
C ALA A 24 -20.26 -20.78 -4.14
N LEU A 25 -19.50 -21.08 -3.08
CA LEU A 25 -18.45 -20.18 -2.59
C LEU A 25 -17.32 -19.97 -3.59
N ALA A 26 -16.95 -21.00 -4.35
CA ALA A 26 -15.95 -20.88 -5.41
C ALA A 26 -16.45 -20.06 -6.59
N GLU A 27 -17.73 -20.21 -6.97
CA GLU A 27 -18.36 -19.37 -8.00
C GLU A 27 -18.41 -17.90 -7.56
N ASP A 28 -18.83 -17.63 -6.32
CA ASP A 28 -18.88 -16.27 -5.76
C ASP A 28 -17.48 -15.63 -5.74
N LEU A 29 -16.47 -16.36 -5.27
CA LEU A 29 -15.08 -15.89 -5.24
C LEU A 29 -14.55 -15.66 -6.66
N SER A 30 -14.87 -16.55 -7.60
CA SER A 30 -14.48 -16.46 -9.01
C SER A 30 -15.08 -15.22 -9.67
N GLN A 31 -16.36 -14.96 -9.43
CA GLN A 31 -17.04 -13.78 -9.93
C GLN A 31 -16.42 -12.48 -9.40
N VAL A 32 -16.14 -12.41 -8.10
CA VAL A 32 -15.54 -11.21 -7.48
C VAL A 32 -14.12 -10.99 -7.97
N LEU A 33 -13.28 -12.04 -8.00
CA LEU A 33 -11.91 -11.93 -8.50
C LEU A 33 -11.85 -11.63 -10.00
N GLY A 34 -12.81 -12.12 -10.79
CA GLY A 34 -12.89 -11.94 -12.24
C GLY A 34 -13.01 -10.48 -12.70
N GLU A 35 -13.30 -9.54 -11.80
CA GLU A 35 -13.25 -8.10 -12.09
C GLU A 35 -11.82 -7.59 -12.38
N VAL A 36 -10.79 -8.27 -11.82
CA VAL A 36 -9.40 -7.79 -11.86
C VAL A 36 -8.39 -8.89 -12.21
N TRP A 37 -8.74 -10.15 -11.97
CA TRP A 37 -7.91 -11.32 -12.25
C TRP A 37 -8.38 -12.01 -13.53
N ASP A 38 -7.42 -12.44 -14.35
CA ASP A 38 -7.65 -13.45 -15.38
C ASP A 38 -7.82 -14.80 -14.68
N VAL A 39 -9.06 -15.16 -14.34
CA VAL A 39 -9.38 -16.45 -13.72
C VAL A 39 -9.20 -17.54 -14.78
N HIS A 40 -8.10 -18.29 -14.66
CA HIS A 40 -7.74 -19.33 -15.61
C HIS A 40 -8.76 -20.47 -15.60
N ASP A 41 -9.15 -20.92 -14.41
CA ASP A 41 -10.20 -21.93 -14.23
C ASP A 41 -10.79 -21.86 -12.81
N THR A 42 -11.99 -22.41 -12.64
CA THR A 42 -12.66 -22.67 -11.36
C THR A 42 -13.03 -24.15 -11.32
N LEU A 43 -12.13 -24.96 -10.73
CA LEU A 43 -12.29 -26.41 -10.67
C LEU A 43 -13.21 -26.79 -9.51
N VAL A 44 -14.35 -27.42 -9.82
CA VAL A 44 -15.31 -27.90 -8.82
C VAL A 44 -15.32 -29.43 -8.79
N ASN A 45 -15.09 -30.00 -7.62
CA ASN A 45 -14.98 -31.43 -7.38
C ASN A 45 -13.99 -32.16 -8.32
N PRO A 46 -12.78 -31.61 -8.55
CA PRO A 46 -11.82 -32.24 -9.45
C PRO A 46 -11.21 -33.50 -8.83
N THR A 47 -10.51 -34.29 -9.65
CA THR A 47 -9.58 -35.32 -9.16
C THR A 47 -8.20 -34.71 -8.83
N ALA A 48 -7.40 -35.39 -8.01
CA ALA A 48 -6.03 -34.95 -7.71
C ALA A 48 -5.15 -34.80 -8.96
N GLU A 49 -5.37 -35.64 -9.98
CA GLU A 49 -4.68 -35.56 -11.27
C GLU A 49 -5.03 -34.28 -12.03
N GLN A 50 -6.33 -33.97 -12.12
CA GLN A 50 -6.82 -32.74 -12.77
C GLN A 50 -6.26 -31.48 -12.10
N VAL A 51 -6.25 -31.45 -10.77
CA VAL A 51 -5.69 -30.31 -10.01
C VAL A 51 -4.20 -30.15 -10.30
N LYS A 52 -3.40 -31.21 -10.21
CA LYS A 52 -1.95 -31.13 -10.47
C LYS A 52 -1.63 -30.70 -11.90
N ALA A 53 -2.37 -31.22 -12.89
CA ALA A 53 -2.21 -30.85 -14.28
C ALA A 53 -2.50 -29.35 -14.50
N THR A 54 -3.60 -28.86 -13.92
CA THR A 54 -4.02 -27.45 -14.05
C THR A 54 -3.07 -26.51 -13.32
N ILE A 55 -2.58 -26.87 -12.12
CA ILE A 55 -1.57 -26.07 -11.40
C ILE A 55 -0.29 -25.95 -12.25
N ARG A 56 0.18 -27.05 -12.86
CA ARG A 56 1.36 -27.01 -13.74
C ARG A 56 1.16 -26.07 -14.92
N GLU A 57 0.01 -26.14 -15.58
CA GLU A 57 -0.33 -25.29 -16.71
C GLU A 57 -0.40 -23.81 -16.31
N VAL A 58 -1.13 -23.50 -15.24
CA VAL A 58 -1.35 -22.10 -14.80
C VAL A 58 -0.05 -21.46 -14.33
N VAL A 59 0.81 -22.19 -13.59
CA VAL A 59 2.13 -21.72 -13.15
C VAL A 59 3.02 -21.41 -14.35
N ALA A 60 3.13 -22.36 -15.29
CA ALA A 60 3.96 -22.17 -16.48
C ALA A 60 3.46 -21.00 -17.32
N SER A 61 2.14 -20.80 -17.41
CA SER A 61 1.59 -19.67 -18.17
C SER A 61 1.76 -18.33 -17.47
N ALA A 62 1.59 -18.27 -16.15
CA ALA A 62 1.83 -17.06 -15.37
C ALA A 62 3.30 -16.65 -15.43
N ALA A 63 4.22 -17.61 -15.33
CA ALA A 63 5.66 -17.35 -15.45
C ALA A 63 6.06 -16.81 -16.83
N ARG A 64 5.55 -17.40 -17.92
CA ARG A 64 5.79 -16.90 -19.29
C ARG A 64 5.33 -15.45 -19.51
N GLN A 65 4.29 -15.03 -18.79
CA GLN A 65 3.70 -13.70 -18.92
C GLN A 65 4.12 -12.74 -17.80
N GLN A 66 5.03 -13.16 -16.91
CA GLN A 66 5.46 -12.40 -15.74
C GLN A 66 4.29 -11.87 -14.91
N GLN A 67 3.34 -12.76 -14.61
CA GLN A 67 2.12 -12.43 -13.86
C GLN A 67 2.24 -12.82 -12.40
N THR A 68 1.54 -12.07 -11.55
CA THR A 68 1.23 -12.52 -10.20
C THR A 68 0.19 -13.64 -10.29
N LEU A 69 0.42 -14.75 -9.60
CA LEU A 69 -0.47 -15.90 -9.54
C LEU A 69 -1.20 -15.96 -8.19
N LEU A 70 -2.50 -16.17 -8.22
CA LEU A 70 -3.32 -16.50 -7.05
C LEU A 70 -3.79 -17.94 -7.17
N LEU A 71 -3.57 -18.73 -6.11
CA LEU A 71 -4.10 -20.07 -5.97
C LEU A 71 -5.03 -20.11 -4.76
N ALA A 72 -6.31 -20.42 -4.97
CA ALA A 72 -7.29 -20.58 -3.90
C ALA A 72 -7.77 -22.03 -3.81
N PHE A 73 -7.70 -22.62 -2.63
CA PHE A 73 -8.13 -23.99 -2.36
C PHE A 73 -9.19 -24.01 -1.27
N LEU A 74 -10.34 -24.61 -1.57
CA LEU A 74 -11.51 -24.67 -0.70
C LEU A 74 -11.95 -26.14 -0.54
N GLY A 75 -12.08 -26.64 0.68
CA GLY A 75 -12.61 -27.99 0.92
C GLY A 75 -11.94 -28.74 2.06
N HIS A 76 -11.82 -30.07 1.90
CA HIS A 76 -11.23 -30.93 2.92
C HIS A 76 -9.70 -30.81 2.95
N GLY A 77 -9.17 -30.69 4.17
CA GLY A 77 -7.75 -30.71 4.46
C GLY A 77 -7.45 -31.69 5.58
N GLU A 78 -6.39 -32.46 5.42
CA GLU A 78 -5.95 -33.43 6.42
C GLU A 78 -4.44 -33.35 6.63
N VAL A 79 -4.04 -33.53 7.89
CA VAL A 79 -2.64 -33.57 8.29
C VAL A 79 -2.22 -34.99 8.60
N ARG A 80 -1.21 -35.47 7.90
CA ARG A 80 -0.54 -36.73 8.24
C ARG A 80 0.62 -36.45 9.19
N LYS A 81 0.47 -36.91 10.43
CA LYS A 81 1.49 -36.78 11.48
C LYS A 81 2.46 -37.94 11.41
N TYR A 82 3.75 -37.65 11.61
CA TYR A 82 4.81 -38.63 11.62
C TYR A 82 5.68 -38.47 12.87
N PRO A 83 6.21 -39.56 13.45
CA PRO A 83 7.18 -39.45 14.52
C PRO A 83 8.43 -38.72 14.01
N ASN A 84 8.84 -37.64 14.69
CA ASN A 84 10.09 -36.90 14.47
C ASN A 84 10.22 -36.11 13.15
N ARG A 85 9.12 -35.72 12.50
CA ARG A 85 9.16 -34.73 11.40
C ARG A 85 7.93 -33.83 11.40
N LEU A 86 8.01 -32.74 10.63
CA LEU A 86 6.87 -31.83 10.46
C LEU A 86 5.68 -32.58 9.85
N PRO A 87 4.44 -32.25 10.26
CA PRO A 87 3.24 -32.79 9.66
C PRO A 87 3.18 -32.46 8.16
N ASP A 88 2.71 -33.42 7.35
CA ASP A 88 2.45 -33.22 5.92
C ASP A 88 0.97 -32.83 5.75
N PHE A 89 0.71 -31.76 4.99
CA PHE A 89 -0.65 -31.27 4.77
C PHE A 89 -1.14 -31.68 3.37
N TYR A 90 -2.34 -32.25 3.31
CA TYR A 90 -2.96 -32.70 2.07
C TYR A 90 -4.32 -32.06 1.89
N LEU A 91 -4.55 -31.55 0.68
CA LEU A 91 -5.90 -31.23 0.22
C LEU A 91 -6.52 -32.48 -0.39
N GLN A 92 -7.74 -32.78 0.05
CA GLN A 92 -8.47 -33.97 -0.36
C GLN A 92 -9.50 -33.64 -1.45
N TYR A 93 -9.75 -34.64 -2.27
CA TYR A 93 -10.63 -34.58 -3.42
C TYR A 93 -11.48 -35.83 -3.51
N LYS A 94 -12.40 -35.84 -4.48
CA LYS A 94 -13.13 -37.05 -4.83
C LYS A 94 -12.15 -38.18 -5.19
N GLY A 95 -12.21 -39.26 -4.42
CA GLY A 95 -11.34 -40.43 -4.60
C GLY A 95 -10.01 -40.36 -3.83
N SER A 96 -9.82 -39.36 -2.95
CA SER A 96 -8.77 -39.41 -1.93
C SER A 96 -8.92 -40.69 -1.09
N ALA A 97 -7.78 -41.23 -0.67
CA ALA A 97 -7.76 -42.39 0.22
C ALA A 97 -8.04 -41.97 1.67
N GLU A 98 -8.46 -42.92 2.51
CA GLU A 98 -8.65 -42.69 3.96
C GLU A 98 -7.36 -42.24 4.63
N GLU A 99 -6.21 -42.80 4.25
CA GLU A 99 -4.91 -42.20 4.56
C GLU A 99 -4.44 -41.33 3.37
N PRO A 100 -4.36 -39.99 3.53
CA PRO A 100 -3.98 -39.11 2.45
C PRO A 100 -2.55 -39.37 1.98
N ASN A 101 -2.37 -39.32 0.65
CA ASN A 101 -1.10 -39.55 -0.01
C ASN A 101 -0.99 -38.74 -1.30
N SER A 102 0.23 -38.63 -1.82
CA SER A 102 0.51 -37.82 -3.01
C SER A 102 -0.07 -38.38 -4.32
N GLU A 103 -0.66 -39.58 -4.36
CA GLU A 103 -1.32 -40.07 -5.58
C GLU A 103 -2.76 -39.55 -5.65
N THR A 104 -3.53 -39.75 -4.57
CA THR A 104 -4.98 -39.48 -4.54
C THR A 104 -5.37 -38.16 -3.87
N SER A 105 -4.40 -37.45 -3.28
CA SER A 105 -4.56 -36.12 -2.68
C SER A 105 -3.46 -35.16 -3.18
N LEU A 106 -3.59 -33.86 -2.88
CA LEU A 106 -2.57 -32.85 -3.20
C LEU A 106 -1.74 -32.52 -1.97
N HIS A 107 -0.48 -32.95 -1.98
CA HIS A 107 0.53 -32.46 -1.04
C HIS A 107 0.97 -31.06 -1.47
N LEU A 108 0.23 -30.05 -1.02
CA LEU A 108 0.23 -28.70 -1.59
C LEU A 108 1.63 -28.09 -1.72
N VAL A 109 2.35 -27.97 -0.60
CA VAL A 109 3.63 -27.27 -0.60
C VAL A 109 4.70 -28.02 -1.38
N PRO A 110 4.91 -29.35 -1.23
CA PRO A 110 5.88 -30.07 -2.05
C PRO A 110 5.62 -30.02 -3.55
N VAL A 111 4.35 -30.08 -3.98
CA VAL A 111 4.00 -29.94 -5.41
C VAL A 111 4.35 -28.54 -5.90
N LEU A 112 4.02 -27.49 -5.14
CA LEU A 112 4.41 -26.13 -5.50
C LEU A 112 5.93 -25.95 -5.49
N LYS A 113 6.64 -26.56 -4.54
CA LYS A 113 8.10 -26.52 -4.44
C LYS A 113 8.75 -27.11 -5.69
N GLU A 114 8.28 -28.28 -6.13
CA GLU A 114 8.75 -28.93 -7.36
C GLU A 114 8.52 -28.03 -8.58
N LEU A 115 7.31 -27.50 -8.73
CA LEU A 115 6.95 -26.65 -9.87
C LEU A 115 7.71 -25.32 -9.88
N LEU A 116 7.88 -24.67 -8.73
CA LEU A 116 8.60 -23.40 -8.61
C LEU A 116 10.13 -23.57 -8.67
N SER A 117 10.64 -24.78 -8.48
CA SER A 117 12.05 -25.11 -8.72
C SER A 117 12.35 -25.38 -10.21
N ASP A 118 11.31 -25.64 -11.02
CA ASP A 118 11.47 -25.84 -12.46
C ASP A 118 11.77 -24.50 -13.16
N HIS A 119 12.65 -24.55 -14.16
CA HIS A 119 12.98 -23.39 -14.98
C HIS A 119 11.76 -22.83 -15.71
N ALA A 120 10.74 -23.65 -15.97
CA ALA A 120 9.47 -23.20 -16.55
C ALA A 120 8.70 -22.22 -15.66
N ALA A 121 9.00 -22.16 -14.36
CA ALA A 121 8.45 -21.18 -13.41
C ALA A 121 9.34 -19.93 -13.24
N ASN A 122 10.53 -19.89 -13.86
CA ASN A 122 11.41 -18.72 -13.83
C ASN A 122 10.73 -17.58 -14.60
N GLY A 123 10.26 -16.58 -13.86
CA GLY A 123 9.53 -15.45 -14.40
C GLY A 123 8.19 -15.22 -13.74
N LEU A 124 7.73 -16.10 -12.85
CA LEU A 124 6.57 -15.79 -12.01
C LEU A 124 6.84 -14.50 -11.22
N ASP A 125 5.90 -13.56 -11.23
CA ASP A 125 6.11 -12.26 -10.59
C ASP A 125 5.91 -12.37 -9.07
N GLY A 126 4.88 -13.09 -8.63
CA GLY A 126 4.55 -13.30 -7.22
C GLY A 126 3.49 -14.38 -7.05
N LEU A 127 3.36 -14.94 -5.84
CA LEU A 127 2.37 -15.96 -5.51
C LEU A 127 1.52 -15.52 -4.31
N ILE A 128 0.20 -15.65 -4.43
CA ILE A 128 -0.75 -15.53 -3.33
C ILE A 128 -1.44 -16.89 -3.17
N LEU A 129 -1.38 -17.46 -1.97
CA LEU A 129 -1.97 -18.75 -1.64
C LEU A 129 -3.06 -18.56 -0.58
N LEU A 130 -4.29 -18.92 -0.93
CA LEU A 130 -5.47 -18.87 -0.06
C LEU A 130 -5.96 -20.30 0.19
N VAL A 131 -6.09 -20.72 1.46
CA VAL A 131 -6.51 -22.09 1.80
C VAL A 131 -7.64 -22.07 2.83
N ASP A 132 -8.85 -22.42 2.39
CA ASP A 132 -10.04 -22.64 3.23
C ASP A 132 -10.27 -24.14 3.44
N ALA A 133 -9.49 -24.72 4.36
CA ALA A 133 -9.55 -26.14 4.71
C ALA A 133 -9.20 -26.38 6.19
N CYS A 134 -9.59 -27.54 6.72
CA CYS A 134 -9.21 -27.96 8.07
C CYS A 134 -7.71 -28.28 8.19
N ALA A 135 -7.18 -28.20 9.40
CA ALA A 135 -5.82 -28.61 9.76
C ALA A 135 -4.71 -27.92 8.93
N THR A 136 -4.93 -26.67 8.51
CA THR A 136 -3.99 -25.92 7.67
C THR A 136 -2.79 -25.31 8.42
N GLY A 137 -2.67 -25.53 9.74
CA GLY A 137 -1.65 -24.91 10.59
C GLY A 137 -0.20 -25.20 10.20
N GLY A 138 0.05 -26.33 9.54
CA GLY A 138 1.37 -26.67 9.01
C GLY A 138 1.74 -25.94 7.71
N VAL A 139 0.75 -25.42 6.96
CA VAL A 139 0.97 -24.85 5.62
C VAL A 139 1.88 -23.62 5.65
N PRO A 140 1.69 -22.61 6.53
CA PRO A 140 2.59 -21.46 6.59
C PRO A 140 4.04 -21.86 6.87
N GLN A 141 4.28 -22.77 7.82
CA GLN A 141 5.63 -23.21 8.15
C GLN A 141 6.29 -23.96 7.00
N GLN A 142 5.55 -24.82 6.29
CA GLN A 142 6.05 -25.49 5.08
C GLN A 142 6.32 -24.48 3.95
N ALA A 143 5.48 -23.45 3.81
CA ALA A 143 5.62 -22.45 2.74
C ALA A 143 6.91 -21.62 2.84
N LEU A 144 7.61 -21.63 3.98
CA LEU A 144 8.97 -21.08 4.09
C LEU A 144 9.94 -21.71 3.08
N ASP A 145 9.75 -22.98 2.73
CA ASP A 145 10.54 -23.67 1.71
C ASP A 145 10.29 -23.15 0.28
N LEU A 146 9.17 -22.44 0.06
CA LEU A 146 8.83 -21.85 -1.24
C LEU A 146 9.47 -20.47 -1.42
N GLY A 147 9.77 -19.77 -0.33
CA GLY A 147 10.26 -18.40 -0.35
C GLY A 147 11.51 -18.18 -1.21
N PRO A 148 12.53 -19.06 -1.16
CA PRO A 148 13.72 -18.96 -2.02
C PRO A 148 13.50 -19.35 -3.48
N LEU A 149 12.30 -19.83 -3.86
CA LEU A 149 12.02 -20.42 -5.17
C LEU A 149 11.11 -19.51 -6.02
N GLY A 150 11.12 -19.75 -7.34
CA GLY A 150 10.26 -19.07 -8.30
C GLY A 150 10.33 -17.55 -8.20
N ALA A 151 9.16 -16.94 -7.91
CA ALA A 151 8.97 -15.49 -7.83
C ALA A 151 9.72 -14.79 -6.69
N GLY A 152 10.15 -15.53 -5.66
CA GLY A 152 10.71 -14.96 -4.44
C GLY A 152 9.73 -14.18 -3.57
N ARG A 153 8.49 -13.90 -4.02
CA ARG A 153 7.49 -13.14 -3.26
C ARG A 153 6.24 -13.98 -3.06
N LEU A 154 5.85 -14.17 -1.80
CA LEU A 154 4.78 -15.09 -1.42
C LEU A 154 3.91 -14.51 -0.29
N GLU A 155 2.60 -14.52 -0.48
CA GLU A 155 1.60 -14.33 0.56
C GLU A 155 0.84 -15.64 0.78
N VAL A 156 0.70 -16.08 2.03
CA VAL A 156 -0.07 -17.27 2.41
C VAL A 156 -1.08 -16.88 3.46
N LEU A 157 -2.36 -17.16 3.21
CA LEU A 157 -3.44 -16.94 4.14
C LEU A 157 -4.29 -18.21 4.24
N VAL A 158 -4.38 -18.78 5.43
CA VAL A 158 -5.09 -20.04 5.68
C VAL A 158 -6.19 -19.88 6.72
N ALA A 159 -7.25 -20.67 6.62
CA ALA A 159 -8.44 -20.57 7.45
C ALA A 159 -8.25 -21.09 8.87
N ALA A 160 -7.45 -22.14 9.08
CA ALA A 160 -7.29 -22.78 10.38
C ALA A 160 -5.82 -23.05 10.74
N ASP A 161 -5.58 -23.28 12.02
CA ASP A 161 -4.35 -23.86 12.54
C ASP A 161 -4.46 -25.40 12.46
N ASP A 162 -4.13 -26.13 13.53
CA ASP A 162 -4.38 -27.57 13.63
C ASP A 162 -5.87 -27.93 13.78
N GLY A 163 -6.75 -26.93 13.95
CA GLY A 163 -8.20 -27.08 14.13
C GLY A 163 -9.02 -27.16 12.83
N SER A 164 -10.34 -27.11 12.98
CA SER A 164 -11.28 -27.22 11.84
C SER A 164 -11.58 -25.87 11.17
N ALA A 165 -11.74 -25.88 9.85
CA ALA A 165 -12.33 -24.78 9.10
C ALA A 165 -13.84 -25.01 8.94
N PHE A 166 -14.64 -24.25 9.68
CA PHE A 166 -16.10 -24.40 9.69
C PHE A 166 -16.81 -23.63 8.57
N GLY A 167 -17.59 -24.34 7.77
CA GLY A 167 -18.71 -23.80 6.97
C GLY A 167 -18.35 -22.73 5.92
N GLY A 168 -17.09 -22.69 5.47
CA GLY A 168 -16.60 -21.69 4.53
C GLY A 168 -16.61 -20.25 5.07
N CYS A 169 -16.53 -20.07 6.40
CA CYS A 169 -16.49 -18.75 7.03
C CYS A 169 -15.37 -17.89 6.44
N PHE A 170 -14.20 -18.48 6.20
CA PHE A 170 -13.07 -17.82 5.58
C PHE A 170 -13.41 -17.27 4.21
N THR A 171 -13.90 -18.11 3.29
CA THR A 171 -14.22 -17.68 1.93
C THR A 171 -15.35 -16.65 1.90
N ARG A 172 -16.39 -16.81 2.74
CA ARG A 172 -17.47 -15.82 2.84
C ARG A 172 -16.98 -14.46 3.32
N THR A 173 -16.16 -14.46 4.37
CA THR A 173 -15.59 -13.22 4.95
C THR A 173 -14.66 -12.54 3.95
N LEU A 174 -13.81 -13.33 3.28
CA LEU A 174 -12.95 -12.86 2.19
C LEU A 174 -13.79 -12.22 1.08
N THR A 175 -14.76 -12.95 0.53
CA THR A 175 -15.60 -12.49 -0.59
C THR A 175 -16.37 -11.23 -0.23
N HIS A 176 -16.92 -11.17 0.99
CA HIS A 176 -17.59 -9.97 1.51
C HIS A 176 -16.63 -8.78 1.59
N ALA A 177 -15.43 -8.97 2.16
CA ALA A 177 -14.42 -7.92 2.26
C ALA A 177 -13.92 -7.42 0.89
N LEU A 178 -13.80 -8.31 -0.10
CA LEU A 178 -13.44 -7.94 -1.46
C LEU A 178 -14.56 -7.17 -2.19
N THR A 179 -15.83 -7.48 -1.87
CA THR A 179 -17.01 -6.86 -2.50
C THR A 179 -17.34 -5.49 -1.92
N GLU A 180 -17.28 -5.35 -0.60
CA GLU A 180 -17.61 -4.10 0.11
C GLU A 180 -16.37 -3.19 0.29
N GLY A 181 -15.18 -3.79 0.30
CA GLY A 181 -13.93 -3.14 0.67
C GLY A 181 -13.68 -3.12 2.18
N ILE A 182 -12.48 -2.70 2.57
CA ILE A 182 -12.03 -2.68 3.97
C ILE A 182 -11.71 -1.23 4.35
N PRO A 183 -12.49 -0.60 5.26
CA PRO A 183 -12.31 0.82 5.59
C PRO A 183 -10.89 1.19 6.03
N ARG A 184 -10.16 0.24 6.64
CA ARG A 184 -8.80 0.48 7.15
C ARG A 184 -7.65 0.08 6.21
N ALA A 185 -7.94 -0.58 5.10
CA ALA A 185 -6.91 -0.93 4.12
C ALA A 185 -6.54 0.28 3.24
N GLY A 186 -5.40 0.18 2.55
CA GLY A 186 -4.98 1.13 1.53
C GLY A 186 -5.83 1.09 0.27
N GLU A 187 -5.35 1.68 -0.83
CA GLU A 187 -6.00 1.68 -2.16
C GLU A 187 -6.29 0.26 -2.66
N THR A 188 -5.54 -0.73 -2.18
CA THR A 188 -5.71 -2.15 -2.50
C THR A 188 -5.88 -3.00 -1.23
N ILE A 189 -6.60 -4.11 -1.36
CA ILE A 189 -6.85 -5.09 -0.31
C ILE A 189 -5.80 -6.18 -0.39
N HIS A 190 -5.03 -6.37 0.66
CA HIS A 190 -4.00 -7.41 0.80
C HIS A 190 -4.48 -8.57 1.67
N PRO A 191 -3.87 -9.77 1.54
CA PRO A 191 -4.08 -10.87 2.49
C PRO A 191 -3.86 -10.45 3.95
N ALA A 192 -2.87 -9.57 4.21
CA ALA A 192 -2.60 -8.98 5.52
C ALA A 192 -3.79 -8.15 6.07
N ASN A 193 -4.63 -7.56 5.21
CA ASN A 193 -5.83 -6.81 5.64
C ASN A 193 -7.01 -7.72 5.96
N ILE A 194 -7.10 -8.87 5.28
CA ILE A 194 -8.15 -9.86 5.49
C ILE A 194 -7.92 -10.62 6.80
N PHE A 195 -6.67 -10.89 7.17
CA PHE A 195 -6.31 -11.65 8.35
C PHE A 195 -7.00 -11.15 9.66
N PRO A 196 -6.96 -9.86 10.04
CA PRO A 196 -7.67 -9.38 11.22
C PRO A 196 -9.19 -9.58 11.15
N LEU A 197 -9.80 -9.43 9.96
CA LEU A 197 -11.24 -9.63 9.77
C LEU A 197 -11.64 -11.09 9.97
N LEU A 198 -10.78 -12.03 9.56
CA LEU A 198 -10.99 -13.46 9.78
C LEU A 198 -10.91 -13.80 11.26
N VAL A 199 -9.91 -13.28 11.97
CA VAL A 199 -9.77 -13.48 13.42
C VAL A 199 -11.01 -12.97 14.17
N GLU A 200 -11.60 -11.85 13.72
CA GLU A 200 -12.79 -11.27 14.33
C GLU A 200 -14.08 -12.01 13.95
N SER A 201 -14.25 -12.38 12.68
CA SER A 201 -15.53 -12.90 12.14
C SER A 201 -15.66 -14.42 12.28
N CYS A 202 -14.55 -15.15 12.26
CA CYS A 202 -14.54 -16.61 12.28
C CYS A 202 -14.10 -17.13 13.66
N ALA A 203 -14.90 -16.87 14.69
CA ALA A 203 -14.59 -17.16 16.10
C ALA A 203 -14.25 -18.64 16.43
N ASN A 204 -14.63 -19.58 15.56
CA ASN A 204 -14.32 -21.01 15.72
C ASN A 204 -13.11 -21.47 14.89
N GLN A 205 -12.37 -20.53 14.28
CA GLN A 205 -11.20 -20.81 13.46
C GLN A 205 -10.01 -19.98 13.95
N SER A 206 -8.81 -20.50 13.74
CA SER A 206 -7.55 -19.81 14.01
C SER A 206 -6.85 -19.53 12.68
N PRO A 207 -7.25 -18.51 11.92
CA PRO A 207 -6.60 -18.20 10.66
C PRO A 207 -5.11 -17.88 10.90
N THR A 208 -4.28 -18.07 9.88
CA THR A 208 -2.85 -17.71 9.93
C THR A 208 -2.44 -17.01 8.64
N HIS A 209 -1.59 -15.99 8.77
CA HIS A 209 -1.02 -15.23 7.66
C HIS A 209 0.51 -15.28 7.70
N LEU A 210 1.11 -15.44 6.53
CA LEU A 210 2.56 -15.43 6.33
C LEU A 210 2.89 -14.68 5.04
N SER A 211 3.90 -13.82 5.12
CA SER A 211 4.40 -13.02 4.00
C SER A 211 5.91 -13.18 3.87
N LEU A 212 6.39 -13.44 2.65
CA LEU A 212 7.80 -13.65 2.34
C LEU A 212 8.24 -12.75 1.19
N THR A 213 9.43 -12.18 1.35
CA THR A 213 10.14 -11.47 0.29
C THR A 213 11.55 -12.04 0.17
N ASN A 214 11.86 -12.53 -1.02
CA ASN A 214 13.11 -13.17 -1.40
C ASN A 214 13.56 -14.26 -0.42
N GLY A 215 12.63 -15.09 0.05
CA GLY A 215 12.90 -16.16 1.03
C GLY A 215 12.98 -15.73 2.49
N TYR A 216 12.80 -14.44 2.80
CA TYR A 216 12.83 -13.92 4.16
C TYR A 216 11.42 -13.56 4.65
N LEU A 217 11.12 -13.94 5.89
CA LEU A 217 9.87 -13.59 6.55
C LEU A 217 9.77 -12.08 6.73
N ASN A 218 8.68 -11.51 6.25
CA ASN A 218 8.34 -10.12 6.53
C ASN A 218 7.92 -9.98 8.00
N VAL A 219 8.25 -8.84 8.60
CA VAL A 219 7.80 -8.53 9.98
C VAL A 219 6.27 -8.55 10.01
N ALA A 220 5.66 -8.99 11.11
CA ALA A 220 4.21 -9.06 11.24
C ALA A 220 3.52 -7.75 10.77
N GLY A 221 2.57 -7.88 9.84
CA GLY A 221 1.86 -6.76 9.21
C GLY A 221 2.56 -6.13 7.99
N ALA A 222 3.87 -6.34 7.81
CA ALA A 222 4.57 -5.98 6.59
C ALA A 222 4.29 -7.02 5.50
N HIS A 223 4.12 -6.53 4.28
CA HIS A 223 3.81 -7.34 3.09
C HIS A 223 4.29 -6.59 1.84
N ASP A 224 4.31 -7.26 0.69
CA ASP A 224 4.58 -6.57 -0.57
C ASP A 224 3.33 -5.83 -1.07
N PRO A 225 3.37 -4.49 -1.24
CA PRO A 225 2.23 -3.73 -1.74
C PRO A 225 1.82 -4.08 -3.19
N ALA A 226 2.60 -4.86 -3.94
CA ALA A 226 2.18 -5.38 -5.23
C ALA A 226 1.34 -6.68 -5.14
N LEU A 227 1.40 -7.41 -4.02
CA LEU A 227 0.66 -8.66 -3.80
C LEU A 227 -0.70 -8.39 -3.14
N TRP A 228 -1.55 -7.62 -3.84
CA TRP A 228 -2.93 -7.38 -3.45
C TRP A 228 -3.93 -8.33 -4.13
N LEU A 229 -5.15 -8.41 -3.60
CA LEU A 229 -6.30 -9.18 -4.08
C LEU A 229 -7.24 -8.34 -4.94
N MET A 230 -7.69 -7.18 -4.46
CA MET A 230 -8.62 -6.30 -5.19
C MET A 230 -8.34 -4.82 -4.89
N PRO A 231 -8.67 -3.88 -5.79
CA PRO A 231 -8.82 -2.47 -5.43
C PRO A 231 -9.85 -2.31 -4.30
N ASN A 232 -9.56 -1.44 -3.34
CA ASN A 232 -10.39 -1.24 -2.17
C ASN A 232 -11.52 -0.24 -2.46
N ARG A 233 -12.76 -0.74 -2.56
CA ARG A 233 -13.94 0.09 -2.87
C ARG A 233 -14.25 1.16 -1.82
N THR A 234 -13.87 0.93 -0.55
CA THR A 234 -14.02 1.95 0.50
C THR A 234 -13.12 3.18 0.27
N ARG A 235 -12.10 3.05 -0.57
CA ARG A 235 -11.14 4.12 -0.92
C ARG A 235 -11.53 4.89 -2.16
N ALA A 236 -12.65 4.58 -2.80
CA ALA A 236 -13.09 5.17 -4.06
C ALA A 236 -13.34 6.70 -4.01
N TRP A 237 -13.19 7.33 -2.85
CA TRP A 237 -13.67 8.68 -2.56
C TRP A 237 -12.61 9.64 -2.02
N HIS A 238 -11.38 9.19 -1.73
CA HIS A 238 -10.34 10.09 -1.23
C HIS A 238 -9.58 10.80 -2.36
N ALA A 239 -9.11 12.01 -2.07
CA ALA A 239 -8.48 12.91 -3.04
C ALA A 239 -7.31 12.31 -3.86
N LEU A 240 -6.54 11.37 -3.30
CA LEU A 240 -5.39 10.77 -3.98
C LEU A 240 -5.68 9.48 -4.76
N LEU A 241 -6.94 9.07 -4.92
CA LEU A 241 -7.27 7.81 -5.60
C LEU A 241 -6.69 7.77 -7.02
N SER A 242 -6.10 6.64 -7.41
CA SER A 242 -5.50 6.45 -8.73
C SER A 242 -4.37 7.42 -9.07
N ARG A 243 -3.80 8.12 -8.09
CA ARG A 243 -2.60 8.96 -8.26
C ARG A 243 -1.36 8.23 -7.74
N PRO A 244 -0.16 8.53 -8.28
CA PRO A 244 1.09 7.97 -7.76
C PRO A 244 1.26 8.15 -6.25
N ASP A 245 0.82 9.29 -5.70
CA ASP A 245 0.93 9.60 -4.28
C ASP A 245 0.04 8.75 -3.36
N ALA A 246 -0.91 7.97 -3.90
CA ALA A 246 -1.72 7.02 -3.11
C ALA A 246 -0.84 6.01 -2.36
N GLY A 247 0.27 5.56 -2.97
CA GLY A 247 1.20 4.65 -2.29
C GLY A 247 1.89 5.28 -1.09
N LEU A 248 2.20 6.58 -1.14
CA LEU A 248 2.74 7.30 0.02
C LEU A 248 1.68 7.42 1.12
N LEU A 249 0.43 7.73 0.74
CA LEU A 249 -0.70 7.78 1.66
C LEU A 249 -0.88 6.45 2.40
N ASP A 250 -0.90 5.33 1.67
CA ASP A 250 -1.05 4.00 2.24
C ASP A 250 0.14 3.65 3.14
N GLN A 251 1.36 3.93 2.68
CA GLN A 251 2.58 3.70 3.44
C GLN A 251 2.58 4.38 4.82
N VAL A 252 1.96 5.56 4.96
CA VAL A 252 1.93 6.31 6.23
C VAL A 252 0.61 6.17 7.00
N THR A 253 -0.38 5.45 6.49
CA THR A 253 -1.68 5.26 7.16
C THR A 253 -1.99 3.81 7.50
N GLU A 254 -1.52 2.86 6.68
CA GLU A 254 -1.80 1.44 6.88
C GLU A 254 -1.04 0.88 8.07
N GLY A 255 -1.77 0.33 9.05
CA GLY A 255 -1.18 -0.19 10.29
C GLY A 255 -0.55 0.88 11.20
N VAL A 256 -0.68 2.16 10.87
CA VAL A 256 -0.08 3.27 11.64
C VAL A 256 -1.08 3.78 12.68
N SER A 257 -0.67 3.70 13.95
CA SER A 257 -1.36 4.40 15.03
C SER A 257 -0.74 5.77 15.24
N LEU A 258 -1.56 6.83 15.23
CA LEU A 258 -1.07 8.18 15.51
C LEU A 258 -0.46 8.27 16.91
N SER A 259 0.65 9.00 17.05
CA SER A 259 1.22 9.33 18.36
C SER A 259 0.34 10.35 19.09
N GLN A 260 0.60 10.56 20.39
CA GLN A 260 -0.11 11.61 21.14
C GLN A 260 0.08 13.00 20.50
N GLN A 261 1.30 13.34 20.09
CA GLN A 261 1.59 14.62 19.44
C GLN A 261 0.86 14.76 18.09
N GLN A 262 0.80 13.68 17.30
CA GLN A 262 0.05 13.67 16.04
C GLN A 262 -1.45 13.81 16.25
N ARG A 263 -2.01 13.16 17.28
CA ARG A 263 -3.42 13.32 17.68
C ARG A 263 -3.72 14.75 18.12
N VAL A 264 -2.83 15.36 18.91
CA VAL A 264 -2.95 16.77 19.31
C VAL A 264 -2.92 17.68 18.09
N ALA A 265 -1.99 17.47 17.16
CA ALA A 265 -1.93 18.25 15.93
C ALA A 265 -3.18 18.09 15.07
N LEU A 266 -3.67 16.85 14.91
CA LEU A 266 -4.92 16.57 14.21
C LEU A 266 -6.12 17.26 14.87
N GLN A 267 -6.17 17.28 16.21
CA GLN A 267 -7.21 18.00 16.94
C GLN A 267 -7.09 19.51 16.75
N SER A 268 -5.87 20.07 16.83
CA SER A 268 -5.63 21.50 16.55
C SER A 268 -6.08 21.91 15.15
N ILE A 269 -5.95 21.05 14.14
CA ILE A 269 -6.45 21.32 12.78
C ILE A 269 -7.98 21.45 12.76
N LYS A 270 -8.67 20.64 13.57
CA LYS A 270 -10.13 20.71 13.73
C LYS A 270 -10.55 21.94 14.52
N ASP A 271 -9.84 22.26 15.59
CA ASP A 271 -10.14 23.43 16.43
C ASP A 271 -10.01 24.74 15.64
N HIS A 272 -9.13 24.77 14.63
CA HIS A 272 -8.94 25.90 13.72
C HIS A 272 -9.68 25.75 12.38
N VAL A 273 -10.75 24.96 12.29
CA VAL A 273 -11.49 24.72 11.02
C VAL A 273 -12.00 26.01 10.34
N HIS A 274 -12.22 27.07 11.12
CA HIS A 274 -12.65 28.37 10.60
C HIS A 274 -11.54 29.13 9.86
N GLU A 275 -10.28 28.82 10.14
CA GLU A 275 -9.13 29.47 9.51
C GLU A 275 -8.95 29.04 8.05
N ARG A 276 -8.80 30.02 7.15
CA ARG A 276 -8.60 29.75 5.72
C ARG A 276 -7.30 29.01 5.43
N LEU A 277 -6.29 29.21 6.28
CA LEU A 277 -5.00 28.54 6.21
C LEU A 277 -4.65 27.92 7.55
N ARG A 278 -4.25 26.64 7.52
CA ARG A 278 -3.68 25.92 8.65
C ARG A 278 -2.34 25.35 8.23
N VAL A 279 -1.27 25.75 8.90
CA VAL A 279 0.10 25.39 8.56
C VAL A 279 0.63 24.45 9.62
N ILE A 280 0.95 23.22 9.21
CA ILE A 280 1.60 22.23 10.06
C ILE A 280 3.11 22.34 9.86
N HIS A 281 3.85 22.60 10.93
CA HIS A 281 5.30 22.71 10.86
C HIS A 281 6.01 21.91 11.95
N GLY A 282 7.26 21.58 11.68
CA GLY A 282 8.13 20.84 12.59
C GLY A 282 9.32 20.23 11.84
N PRO A 283 10.27 19.61 12.55
CA PRO A 283 11.44 18.96 11.95
C PRO A 283 11.10 17.87 10.91
N ALA A 284 12.08 17.42 10.15
CA ALA A 284 11.88 16.24 9.29
C ALA A 284 11.59 14.99 10.13
N GLY A 285 10.76 14.07 9.63
CA GLY A 285 10.44 12.80 10.32
C GLY A 285 9.41 12.88 11.45
N THR A 286 8.87 14.06 11.79
CA THR A 286 7.86 14.20 12.87
C THR A 286 6.47 13.63 12.54
N GLY A 287 6.25 13.20 11.29
CA GLY A 287 4.97 12.63 10.83
C GLY A 287 3.93 13.67 10.42
N LYS A 288 4.35 14.81 9.88
CA LYS A 288 3.45 15.81 9.26
C LYS A 288 2.60 15.18 8.14
N THR A 289 3.25 14.44 7.23
CA THR A 289 2.58 13.70 6.15
C THR A 289 1.58 12.69 6.72
N THR A 290 1.90 12.00 7.83
CA THR A 290 0.97 11.08 8.52
C THR A 290 -0.28 11.80 9.04
N VAL A 291 -0.15 13.00 9.63
CA VAL A 291 -1.29 13.80 10.09
C VAL A 291 -2.16 14.26 8.92
N LEU A 292 -1.54 14.75 7.84
CA LEU A 292 -2.26 15.15 6.63
C LEU A 292 -2.94 13.97 5.93
N ALA A 293 -2.25 12.85 5.83
CA ALA A 293 -2.77 11.59 5.30
C ALA A 293 -4.00 11.12 6.08
N SER A 294 -4.00 11.29 7.40
CA SER A 294 -5.16 10.98 8.26
C SER A 294 -6.36 11.90 8.04
N LEU A 295 -6.16 13.08 7.45
CA LEU A 295 -7.26 13.95 6.99
C LEU A 295 -7.79 13.51 5.61
N ILE A 296 -6.88 13.11 4.71
CA ILE A 296 -7.22 12.68 3.34
C ILE A 296 -8.00 11.37 3.38
N ALA A 297 -7.54 10.45 4.21
CA ALA A 297 -8.09 9.13 4.39
C ALA A 297 -8.39 8.91 5.88
N PRO A 298 -9.50 9.47 6.39
CA PRO A 298 -9.87 9.29 7.78
C PRO A 298 -10.13 7.80 8.05
N GLN A 299 -9.25 7.20 8.84
CA GLN A 299 -9.44 5.86 9.38
C GLN A 299 -10.60 5.92 10.38
N GLN A 300 -11.58 5.01 10.31
CA GLN A 300 -12.60 4.90 11.36
C GLN A 300 -11.90 4.63 12.70
N ASP A 301 -11.99 5.60 13.62
CA ASP A 301 -11.54 5.43 14.99
C ASP A 301 -12.28 4.24 15.63
N ARG A 302 -11.65 3.56 16.61
CA ARG A 302 -12.26 2.46 17.38
C ARG A 302 -13.57 2.87 18.07
N PHE A 303 -13.85 4.16 18.15
CA PHE A 303 -15.03 4.77 18.76
C PHE A 303 -16.10 5.24 17.75
N GLY A 304 -15.97 4.92 16.46
CA GLY A 304 -17.03 5.13 15.48
C GLY A 304 -17.34 6.60 15.14
N GLN A 305 -16.51 7.56 15.56
CA GLN A 305 -16.66 8.95 15.14
C GLN A 305 -15.86 9.22 13.86
N THR A 306 -16.54 9.12 12.72
CA THR A 306 -16.06 9.63 11.43
C THR A 306 -15.98 11.15 11.53
N VAL A 307 -14.77 11.71 11.44
CA VAL A 307 -14.62 13.16 11.26
C VAL A 307 -14.91 13.43 9.79
N ALA A 308 -16.15 13.83 9.50
CA ALA A 308 -16.55 14.32 8.19
C ALA A 308 -15.94 15.70 7.90
N SER A 309 -14.62 15.80 7.79
CA SER A 309 -13.97 16.89 7.07
C SER A 309 -13.25 16.31 5.85
N SER A 310 -14.05 15.93 4.86
CA SER A 310 -13.56 15.36 3.59
C SER A 310 -12.61 16.33 2.91
N VAL A 311 -11.35 15.94 2.81
CA VAL A 311 -10.39 16.61 1.93
C VAL A 311 -10.87 16.44 0.49
N SER A 312 -11.16 17.55 -0.18
CA SER A 312 -11.68 17.57 -1.54
C SER A 312 -10.57 17.44 -2.58
N ALA A 313 -9.36 17.92 -2.24
CA ALA A 313 -8.17 17.74 -3.07
C ALA A 313 -6.91 17.68 -2.19
N ALA A 314 -5.92 16.92 -2.62
CA ALA A 314 -4.64 16.78 -1.94
C ALA A 314 -3.51 16.68 -2.95
N VAL A 315 -2.39 17.35 -2.69
CA VAL A 315 -1.19 17.26 -3.52
C VAL A 315 0.04 17.12 -2.62
N PHE A 316 0.85 16.10 -2.89
CA PHE A 316 2.13 15.90 -2.22
C PHE A 316 3.23 16.51 -3.09
N LEU A 317 3.80 17.61 -2.61
CA LEU A 317 4.73 18.42 -3.37
C LEU A 317 6.14 17.82 -3.32
N ASN A 318 6.81 17.87 -4.47
CA ASN A 318 8.19 17.43 -4.62
C ASN A 318 8.97 18.42 -5.49
N ARG A 319 10.25 18.13 -5.76
CA ARG A 319 11.14 19.04 -6.50
C ARG A 319 10.68 19.32 -7.94
N THR A 320 9.92 18.41 -8.54
CA THR A 320 9.43 18.56 -9.92
C THR A 320 8.15 19.38 -10.00
N SER A 321 7.43 19.57 -8.89
CA SER A 321 6.16 20.30 -8.83
C SER A 321 6.29 21.75 -9.32
N THR A 322 5.30 22.20 -10.11
CA THR A 322 5.10 23.59 -10.53
C THR A 322 3.75 24.10 -10.03
N PRO A 323 3.58 25.40 -9.77
CA PRO A 323 2.28 25.97 -9.39
C PRO A 323 1.16 25.61 -10.38
N GLU A 324 1.44 25.64 -11.68
CA GLU A 324 0.48 25.33 -12.72
C GLU A 324 0.05 23.87 -12.68
N ALA A 325 0.99 22.93 -12.55
CA ALA A 325 0.69 21.50 -12.46
C ALA A 325 -0.14 21.20 -11.20
N VAL A 326 0.17 21.87 -10.09
CA VAL A 326 -0.58 21.72 -8.83
C VAL A 326 -2.00 22.27 -8.94
N VAL A 327 -2.17 23.41 -9.61
CA VAL A 327 -3.50 23.98 -9.90
C VAL A 327 -4.32 23.04 -10.77
N VAL A 328 -3.73 22.46 -11.83
CA VAL A 328 -4.39 21.48 -12.68
C VAL A 328 -4.78 20.24 -11.88
N GLU A 329 -3.85 19.69 -11.10
CA GLU A 329 -4.11 18.49 -10.29
C GLU A 329 -5.26 18.71 -9.30
N ILE A 330 -5.29 19.85 -8.61
CA ILE A 330 -6.40 20.22 -7.72
C ILE A 330 -7.71 20.34 -8.52
N ALA A 331 -7.69 21.04 -9.65
CA ALA A 331 -8.88 21.23 -10.47
C ALA A 331 -9.42 19.90 -11.02
N ASP A 332 -8.54 18.98 -11.40
CA ASP A 332 -8.90 17.64 -11.86
C ASP A 332 -9.50 16.83 -10.73
N GLN A 333 -8.90 16.80 -9.53
CA GLN A 333 -9.48 16.13 -8.36
C GLN A 333 -10.85 16.71 -7.98
N LEU A 334 -11.05 18.03 -8.04
CA LEU A 334 -12.35 18.64 -7.78
C LEU A 334 -13.39 18.30 -8.87
N SER A 335 -12.95 18.14 -10.12
CA SER A 335 -13.80 17.75 -11.26
C SER A 335 -14.16 16.26 -11.23
N ASP A 336 -13.27 15.44 -10.68
CA ASP A 336 -13.40 13.98 -10.59
C ASP A 336 -13.97 13.53 -9.24
N SER A 337 -14.08 14.44 -8.26
CA SER A 337 -14.52 14.13 -6.89
C SER A 337 -15.87 13.43 -6.89
N ARG A 338 -15.83 12.11 -6.71
CA ARG A 338 -17.01 11.30 -6.49
C ARG A 338 -17.36 11.51 -5.01
N GLY A 339 -18.55 12.04 -4.74
CA GLY A 339 -18.95 12.43 -3.39
C GLY A 339 -18.79 11.31 -2.37
N ASP A 340 -18.48 11.68 -1.13
CA ASP A 340 -18.36 10.78 0.02
C ASP A 340 -19.73 10.12 0.31
N GLY A 341 -19.86 8.83 0.00
CA GLY A 341 -21.08 8.06 0.21
C GLY A 341 -22.19 8.30 -0.83
N ALA A 342 -23.14 7.36 -0.90
CA ALA A 342 -24.27 7.37 -1.84
C ALA A 342 -25.15 8.65 -1.79
N ASP A 343 -24.96 9.50 -0.78
CA ASP A 343 -25.78 10.69 -0.49
C ASP A 343 -25.07 12.03 -0.72
N ARG A 344 -23.74 12.10 -0.91
CA ARG A 344 -23.11 13.35 -1.38
C ARG A 344 -23.27 13.44 -2.90
N GLU A 345 -24.24 14.23 -3.30
CA GLU A 345 -24.64 14.38 -4.70
C GLU A 345 -23.42 14.65 -5.63
N PRO A 346 -23.31 13.93 -6.77
CA PRO A 346 -22.41 14.23 -7.89
C PRO A 346 -22.50 15.66 -8.48
N LYS A 347 -23.32 16.53 -7.87
CA LYS A 347 -23.59 17.89 -8.31
C LYS A 347 -22.41 18.83 -8.12
N PHE A 348 -21.58 18.69 -7.07
CA PHE A 348 -20.43 19.59 -6.93
C PHE A 348 -19.41 19.41 -8.05
N ALA A 349 -18.92 18.19 -8.25
CA ALA A 349 -17.93 17.88 -9.28
C ALA A 349 -18.43 18.23 -10.69
N SER A 350 -19.67 17.88 -11.02
CA SER A 350 -20.28 18.25 -12.31
C SER A 350 -20.49 19.77 -12.46
N ASN A 351 -20.86 20.48 -11.39
CA ASN A 351 -20.96 21.94 -11.41
C ASN A 351 -19.58 22.57 -11.60
N PHE A 352 -18.56 22.10 -10.89
CA PHE A 352 -17.18 22.58 -11.00
C PHE A 352 -16.62 22.36 -12.41
N SER A 353 -16.76 21.16 -12.95
CA SER A 353 -16.38 20.84 -14.33
C SER A 353 -17.08 21.76 -15.35
N ARG A 354 -18.38 21.99 -15.19
CA ARG A 354 -19.15 22.92 -16.03
C ARG A 354 -18.66 24.37 -15.89
N ALA A 355 -18.42 24.84 -14.67
CA ALA A 355 -17.93 26.20 -14.42
C ALA A 355 -16.54 26.41 -15.02
N ARG A 356 -15.65 25.42 -14.90
CA ARG A 356 -14.32 25.40 -15.54
C ARG A 356 -14.43 25.54 -17.06
N GLY A 357 -15.30 24.76 -17.69
CA GLY A 357 -15.59 24.87 -19.13
C GLY A 357 -16.16 26.24 -19.53
N GLN A 358 -17.04 26.82 -18.72
CA GLN A 358 -17.61 28.14 -18.95
C GLN A 358 -16.56 29.26 -18.84
N VAL A 359 -15.70 29.24 -17.82
CA VAL A 359 -14.60 30.20 -17.67
C VAL A 359 -13.67 30.12 -18.88
N ALA A 360 -13.26 28.92 -19.27
CA ALA A 360 -12.41 28.72 -20.46
C ALA A 360 -13.06 29.28 -21.74
N SER A 361 -14.36 29.06 -21.93
CA SER A 361 -15.09 29.58 -23.10
C SER A 361 -15.20 31.12 -23.11
N GLN A 362 -15.38 31.74 -21.94
CA GLN A 362 -15.52 33.19 -21.81
C GLN A 362 -14.19 33.92 -21.96
N ILE A 363 -13.08 33.31 -21.52
CA ILE A 363 -11.73 33.82 -21.79
C ILE A 363 -11.49 33.81 -23.30
N LYS A 364 -11.79 32.70 -23.99
CA LYS A 364 -11.67 32.61 -25.46
C LYS A 364 -12.56 33.62 -26.20
N ALA A 365 -13.75 33.90 -25.67
CA ALA A 365 -14.68 34.88 -26.23
C ALA A 365 -14.34 36.35 -25.86
N GLY A 366 -13.29 36.60 -25.07
CA GLY A 366 -12.91 37.95 -24.62
C GLY A 366 -13.90 38.60 -23.63
N VAL A 367 -14.78 37.81 -23.02
CA VAL A 367 -15.80 38.29 -22.07
C VAL A 367 -15.19 38.65 -20.72
N ILE A 368 -14.14 37.94 -20.30
CA ILE A 368 -13.36 38.29 -19.11
C ILE A 368 -12.15 39.12 -19.58
N PRO A 369 -12.11 40.44 -19.29
CA PRO A 369 -11.07 41.31 -19.82
C PRO A 369 -9.76 41.21 -19.03
N GLY A 370 -8.64 41.37 -19.73
CA GLY A 370 -7.30 41.52 -19.15
C GLY A 370 -6.51 40.22 -18.98
N PRO A 371 -5.22 40.31 -18.57
CA PRO A 371 -4.41 39.15 -18.22
C PRO A 371 -4.94 38.53 -16.93
N ILE A 372 -5.37 37.28 -17.01
CA ILE A 372 -5.88 36.49 -15.87
C ILE A 372 -4.79 35.50 -15.48
N SER A 373 -4.56 35.29 -14.19
CA SER A 373 -3.57 34.30 -13.74
C SER A 373 -4.04 32.88 -14.10
N PHE A 374 -3.10 31.95 -14.24
CA PHE A 374 -3.45 30.55 -14.51
C PHE A 374 -4.30 29.94 -13.38
N ALA A 375 -4.01 30.30 -12.12
CA ALA A 375 -4.80 29.91 -10.97
C ALA A 375 -6.23 30.47 -11.00
N ASP A 376 -6.40 31.71 -11.47
CA ASP A 376 -7.73 32.30 -11.65
C ASP A 376 -8.54 31.57 -12.70
N GLN A 377 -7.92 31.27 -13.85
CA GLN A 377 -8.56 30.57 -14.95
C GLN A 377 -9.02 29.15 -14.56
N GLU A 378 -8.12 28.36 -13.99
CA GLU A 378 -8.36 26.91 -13.81
C GLU A 378 -9.04 26.58 -12.48
N LEU A 379 -8.92 27.43 -11.46
CA LEU A 379 -9.37 27.09 -10.10
C LEU A 379 -10.22 28.18 -9.43
N ILE A 380 -9.74 29.40 -9.27
CA ILE A 380 -10.41 30.42 -8.44
C ILE A 380 -11.73 30.89 -9.07
N LEU A 381 -11.77 31.24 -10.36
CA LEU A 381 -13.01 31.66 -11.02
C LEU A 381 -14.02 30.51 -11.17
N PRO A 382 -13.62 29.27 -11.53
CA PRO A 382 -14.52 28.13 -11.48
C PRO A 382 -15.11 27.88 -10.09
N LEU A 383 -14.29 27.91 -9.03
CA LEU A 383 -14.76 27.76 -7.64
C LEU A 383 -15.74 28.86 -7.26
N ALA A 384 -15.44 30.12 -7.60
CA ALA A 384 -16.30 31.26 -7.32
C ALA A 384 -17.70 31.15 -7.93
N ARG A 385 -17.86 30.38 -9.02
CA ARG A 385 -19.15 30.15 -9.69
C ARG A 385 -19.93 28.96 -9.13
N CYS A 386 -19.25 28.08 -8.39
CA CYS A 386 -19.83 26.85 -7.88
C CYS A 386 -20.13 26.88 -6.38
N LEU A 387 -19.42 27.74 -5.64
CA LEU A 387 -19.58 27.84 -4.19
C LEU A 387 -20.86 28.62 -3.86
N ASP A 388 -21.95 27.88 -3.60
CA ASP A 388 -23.15 28.40 -2.97
C ASP A 388 -22.90 28.64 -1.46
N PRO A 389 -23.46 29.71 -0.87
CA PRO A 389 -23.59 29.87 0.59
C PRO A 389 -24.14 28.65 1.36
N THR A 390 -24.76 27.67 0.71
CA THR A 390 -25.21 26.42 1.36
C THR A 390 -24.24 25.24 1.22
N CYS A 391 -23.22 25.28 0.35
CA CYS A 391 -22.30 24.16 0.08
C CYS A 391 -21.24 23.99 1.19
N GLU A 392 -20.92 22.79 1.66
CA GLU A 392 -19.85 22.62 2.66
C GLU A 392 -18.48 23.23 2.26
N PRO A 393 -17.64 23.66 3.23
CA PRO A 393 -16.30 24.16 2.93
C PRO A 393 -15.45 23.15 2.15
N ILE A 394 -14.75 23.62 1.12
CA ILE A 394 -13.81 22.81 0.35
C ILE A 394 -12.47 22.83 1.09
N GLN A 395 -11.92 21.65 1.38
CA GLN A 395 -10.61 21.53 2.01
C GLN A 395 -9.56 20.99 1.04
N ILE A 396 -8.48 21.73 0.84
CA ILE A 396 -7.31 21.33 0.05
C ILE A 396 -6.14 21.03 1.00
N VAL A 397 -5.44 19.93 0.75
CA VAL A 397 -4.20 19.57 1.45
C VAL A 397 -2.99 19.76 0.54
N LEU A 398 -1.96 20.46 1.04
CA LEU A 398 -0.67 20.62 0.35
C LEU A 398 0.45 20.11 1.27
N ASP A 399 0.98 18.92 1.00
CA ASP A 399 2.10 18.38 1.79
C ASP A 399 3.45 18.79 1.19
N GLY A 400 4.40 19.22 2.02
CA GLY A 400 5.79 19.42 1.60
C GLY A 400 6.05 20.72 0.82
N LEU A 401 5.48 21.86 1.21
CA LEU A 401 5.75 23.15 0.55
C LEU A 401 7.25 23.52 0.51
N ASP A 402 8.05 23.03 1.45
CA ASP A 402 9.51 23.20 1.45
C ASP A 402 10.28 22.26 0.51
N GLN A 403 9.61 21.27 -0.08
CA GLN A 403 10.24 20.24 -0.91
C GLN A 403 10.30 20.61 -2.40
N VAL A 404 9.61 21.70 -2.79
CA VAL A 404 9.66 22.24 -4.15
C VAL A 404 11.03 22.82 -4.47
N HIS A 405 11.32 23.01 -5.76
CA HIS A 405 12.55 23.68 -6.17
C HIS A 405 12.63 25.09 -5.55
N PRO A 406 13.76 25.52 -4.96
CA PRO A 406 13.87 26.83 -4.28
C PRO A 406 13.42 28.02 -5.14
N ASN A 407 13.79 28.02 -6.43
CA ASN A 407 13.38 29.07 -7.39
C ASN A 407 11.85 29.16 -7.62
N ARG A 408 11.08 28.15 -7.23
CA ARG A 408 9.62 28.10 -7.35
C ARG A 408 8.90 28.39 -6.04
N ALA A 409 9.60 28.41 -4.90
CA ALA A 409 9.00 28.66 -3.60
C ALA A 409 8.22 29.99 -3.52
N PRO A 410 8.69 31.12 -4.11
CA PRO A 410 7.90 32.36 -4.15
C PRO A 410 6.57 32.20 -4.90
N ALA A 411 6.55 31.49 -6.04
CA ALA A 411 5.34 31.27 -6.82
C ALA A 411 4.32 30.37 -6.08
N PHE A 412 4.81 29.41 -5.28
CA PHE A 412 3.94 28.62 -4.40
C PHE A 412 3.36 29.45 -3.25
N LEU A 413 4.14 30.36 -2.67
CA LEU A 413 3.64 31.32 -1.69
C LEU A 413 2.54 32.22 -2.27
N GLU A 414 2.75 32.73 -3.48
CA GLU A 414 1.76 33.54 -4.20
C GLU A 414 0.48 32.74 -4.46
N LEU A 415 0.61 31.49 -4.93
CA LEU A 415 -0.53 30.59 -5.13
C LEU A 415 -1.31 30.37 -3.82
N VAL A 416 -0.64 29.97 -2.73
CA VAL A 416 -1.31 29.76 -1.43
C VAL A 416 -1.95 31.06 -0.96
N SER A 417 -1.26 32.20 -1.09
CA SER A 417 -1.80 33.51 -0.73
C SER A 417 -3.07 33.84 -1.55
N ALA A 418 -3.08 33.57 -2.86
CA ALA A 418 -4.25 33.79 -3.70
C ALA A 418 -5.44 32.95 -3.23
N LEU A 419 -5.23 31.66 -2.95
CA LEU A 419 -6.26 30.73 -2.49
C LEU A 419 -6.89 31.13 -1.14
N VAL A 420 -6.10 31.71 -0.23
CA VAL A 420 -6.54 32.05 1.14
C VAL A 420 -6.97 33.50 1.31
N THR A 421 -6.77 34.36 0.32
CA THR A 421 -7.18 35.79 0.38
C THR A 421 -8.30 36.15 -0.58
N ALA A 422 -8.50 35.40 -1.68
CA ALA A 422 -9.54 35.68 -2.66
C ALA A 422 -10.95 35.69 -2.00
N PRO A 423 -11.71 36.80 -2.05
CA PRO A 423 -13.01 36.90 -1.39
C PRO A 423 -14.08 35.99 -2.01
N SER A 424 -13.99 35.75 -3.32
CA SER A 424 -14.96 34.94 -4.07
C SER A 424 -14.92 33.44 -3.74
N ILE A 425 -13.92 33.00 -2.97
CA ILE A 425 -13.73 31.62 -2.52
C ILE A 425 -13.48 31.57 -1.01
N GLU A 426 -14.20 32.40 -0.24
CA GLU A 426 -14.07 32.49 1.23
C GLU A 426 -14.27 31.17 1.96
N ARG A 427 -14.94 30.19 1.34
CA ARG A 427 -15.20 28.84 1.87
C ARG A 427 -14.08 27.84 1.58
N LEU A 428 -13.10 28.22 0.78
CA LEU A 428 -11.92 27.39 0.56
C LEU A 428 -11.06 27.39 1.83
N ARG A 429 -10.59 26.20 2.21
CA ARG A 429 -9.69 25.96 3.32
C ARG A 429 -8.46 25.25 2.82
N VAL A 430 -7.28 25.70 3.21
CA VAL A 430 -6.01 25.08 2.87
C VAL A 430 -5.34 24.57 4.13
N VAL A 431 -4.95 23.30 4.15
CA VAL A 431 -4.06 22.73 5.17
C VAL A 431 -2.74 22.41 4.49
N ALA A 432 -1.66 23.02 4.95
CA ALA A 432 -0.35 22.85 4.33
C ALA A 432 0.67 22.32 5.34
N SER A 433 1.66 21.54 4.89
CA SER A 433 2.81 21.18 5.70
C SER A 433 4.10 21.80 5.21
N ILE A 434 5.00 22.04 6.16
CA ILE A 434 6.30 22.64 5.92
C ILE A 434 7.33 22.19 6.96
N ARG A 435 8.61 22.04 6.59
CA ARG A 435 9.69 21.86 7.56
C ARG A 435 10.04 23.15 8.29
N GLU A 436 10.28 23.04 9.60
CA GLU A 436 10.67 24.17 10.44
C GLU A 436 11.99 24.84 10.01
N SER A 437 12.88 24.09 9.35
CA SER A 437 14.12 24.63 8.76
C SER A 437 13.89 25.70 7.69
N SER A 438 12.66 25.82 7.18
CA SER A 438 12.26 26.81 6.17
C SER A 438 11.71 28.09 6.82
N GLY A 439 12.35 28.57 7.89
CA GLY A 439 11.88 29.66 8.76
C GLY A 439 11.14 30.81 8.06
N PRO A 440 11.72 31.48 7.04
CA PRO A 440 11.05 32.58 6.34
C PRO A 440 9.71 32.18 5.69
N LEU A 441 9.62 30.95 5.18
CA LEU A 441 8.42 30.40 4.57
C LEU A 441 7.36 30.04 5.64
N VAL A 442 7.80 29.57 6.82
CA VAL A 442 6.93 29.37 7.98
C VAL A 442 6.35 30.71 8.43
N ASP A 443 7.18 31.72 8.67
CA ASP A 443 6.74 33.04 9.15
C ASP A 443 5.74 33.68 8.18
N ALA A 444 6.01 33.60 6.87
CA ALA A 444 5.13 34.14 5.83
C ALA A 444 3.74 33.46 5.83
N LEU A 445 3.68 32.14 6.00
CA LEU A 445 2.42 31.39 6.00
C LEU A 445 1.69 31.50 7.34
N SER A 446 2.41 31.45 8.47
CA SER A 446 1.84 31.58 9.81
C SER A 446 1.27 32.99 10.07
N SER A 447 1.75 34.03 9.36
CA SER A 447 1.11 35.36 9.40
C SER A 447 -0.27 35.40 8.72
N LYS A 448 -0.62 34.37 7.93
CA LYS A 448 -1.85 34.29 7.12
C LYS A 448 -2.89 33.30 7.68
N GLY A 449 -2.60 32.61 8.78
CA GLY A 449 -3.53 31.63 9.38
C GLY A 449 -2.96 30.92 10.60
N ALA A 450 -3.59 29.81 11.02
CA ALA A 450 -3.17 29.07 12.21
C ALA A 450 -1.85 28.30 11.98
N SER A 451 -0.94 28.38 12.94
CA SER A 451 0.33 27.65 12.96
C SER A 451 0.28 26.51 13.96
N ILE A 452 0.51 25.28 13.50
CA ILE A 452 0.38 24.05 14.28
C ILE A 452 1.74 23.34 14.28
N ARG A 453 2.40 23.32 15.44
CA ARG A 453 3.71 22.68 15.63
C ARG A 453 3.53 21.19 15.93
N ILE A 454 4.35 20.35 15.30
CA ILE A 454 4.53 18.93 15.66
C ILE A 454 5.97 18.71 16.10
N ASP A 455 6.14 18.25 17.33
CA ASP A 455 7.44 17.92 17.87
C ASP A 455 7.96 16.55 17.38
N PRO A 456 9.27 16.28 17.47
CA PRO A 456 9.82 14.97 17.13
C PRO A 456 9.33 13.88 18.09
N PRO A 457 9.16 12.64 17.60
CA PRO A 457 8.77 11.53 18.44
C PRO A 457 9.93 11.12 19.35
N ALA A 458 9.59 10.67 20.56
CA ALA A 458 10.49 10.03 21.50
C ALA A 458 10.35 8.51 21.46
N TRP A 459 11.35 7.78 21.96
CA TRP A 459 11.33 6.32 21.99
C TRP A 459 10.13 5.74 22.75
N ARG A 460 9.67 6.40 23.81
CA ARG A 460 8.45 6.03 24.54
C ARG A 460 7.16 6.13 23.73
N ASP A 461 7.17 6.86 22.61
CA ASP A 461 5.99 7.04 21.76
C ASP A 461 5.78 5.84 20.82
N ILE A 462 6.78 4.95 20.70
CA ILE A 462 6.67 3.72 19.91
C ILE A 462 5.64 2.80 20.60
N PRO A 463 4.59 2.36 19.89
CA PRO A 463 3.58 1.46 20.47
C PRO A 463 4.22 0.21 21.06
N SER A 464 3.68 -0.34 22.15
CA SER A 464 4.11 -1.65 22.64
C SER A 464 3.89 -2.72 21.57
N GLY A 465 4.89 -3.56 21.33
CA GLY A 465 4.83 -4.62 20.32
C GLY A 465 5.85 -5.73 20.59
N ASN A 466 5.72 -6.83 19.85
CA ASN A 466 6.70 -7.91 19.91
C ASN A 466 7.92 -7.56 19.03
N TYR A 467 8.72 -6.60 19.50
CA TYR A 467 9.94 -6.20 18.82
C TYR A 467 11.10 -7.15 19.15
N ARG A 468 12.18 -7.06 18.35
CA ARG A 468 13.45 -7.72 18.67
C ARG A 468 13.94 -7.25 20.04
N LEU A 469 14.61 -8.15 20.78
CA LEU A 469 15.08 -7.90 22.14
C LEU A 469 15.93 -6.62 22.25
N TRP A 470 16.85 -6.39 21.31
CA TRP A 470 17.69 -5.18 21.31
C TRP A 470 16.85 -3.91 21.12
N LEU A 471 15.83 -3.93 20.25
CA LEU A 471 14.97 -2.76 20.04
C LEU A 471 14.11 -2.47 21.28
N ASN A 472 13.64 -3.50 21.99
CA ASN A 472 12.97 -3.33 23.28
C ASN A 472 13.89 -2.70 24.34
N ASP A 473 15.17 -3.10 24.37
CA ASP A 473 16.17 -2.51 25.26
C ASP A 473 16.39 -1.01 24.94
N VAL A 474 16.50 -0.65 23.67
CA VAL A 474 16.61 0.75 23.22
C VAL A 474 15.37 1.57 23.63
N ILE A 475 14.17 1.05 23.38
CA ILE A 475 12.91 1.71 23.77
C ILE A 475 12.88 1.98 25.29
N THR A 476 13.34 1.00 26.07
CA THR A 476 13.33 1.08 27.54
C THR A 476 14.40 2.04 28.06
N THR A 477 15.63 1.93 27.56
CA THR A 477 16.80 2.70 28.03
C THR A 477 16.78 4.15 27.54
N GLN A 478 16.32 4.40 26.31
CA GLN A 478 16.28 5.72 25.68
C GLN A 478 14.89 6.36 25.69
N GLY A 479 13.91 5.83 26.45
CA GLY A 479 12.50 6.19 26.36
C GLY A 479 12.17 7.69 26.30
N GLN A 480 12.94 8.56 26.98
CA GLN A 480 12.72 10.00 26.94
C GLN A 480 13.44 10.75 25.80
N SER A 481 14.45 10.13 25.20
CA SER A 481 15.22 10.71 24.09
C SER A 481 14.39 10.75 22.81
N LEU A 482 14.64 11.77 21.99
CA LEU A 482 14.05 11.89 20.66
C LEU A 482 14.62 10.83 19.72
N ILE A 483 13.80 10.32 18.81
CA ILE A 483 14.21 9.37 17.79
C ILE A 483 14.85 10.15 16.64
N PRO A 484 16.16 9.95 16.36
CA PRO A 484 16.81 10.60 15.23
C PRO A 484 16.16 10.19 13.91
N GLY A 485 15.76 11.14 13.06
CA GLY A 485 15.06 10.85 11.81
C GLY A 485 13.57 10.46 11.95
N GLY A 486 13.06 10.37 13.19
CA GLY A 486 11.64 10.20 13.48
C GLY A 486 11.09 8.82 13.10
N TRP A 487 9.83 8.80 12.64
CA TRP A 487 9.07 7.54 12.46
C TRP A 487 9.64 6.59 11.40
N LEU A 488 10.34 7.11 10.38
CA LEU A 488 10.95 6.26 9.35
C LEU A 488 12.09 5.40 9.92
N THR A 489 12.85 5.95 10.87
CA THR A 489 13.90 5.22 11.59
C THR A 489 13.31 4.01 12.32
N VAL A 490 12.18 4.20 13.03
CA VAL A 490 11.47 3.10 13.72
C VAL A 490 11.07 2.00 12.74
N ARG A 491 10.49 2.37 11.59
CA ARG A 491 10.07 1.41 10.56
C ARG A 491 11.24 0.60 10.01
N LEU A 492 12.39 1.23 9.78
CA LEU A 492 13.60 0.53 9.34
C LEU A 492 14.15 -0.40 10.42
N LEU A 493 14.23 0.06 11.67
CA LEU A 493 14.71 -0.72 12.82
C LEU A 493 13.87 -1.97 13.07
N GLN A 494 12.54 -1.88 12.94
CA GLN A 494 11.65 -3.03 13.05
C GLN A 494 12.00 -4.16 12.07
N GLN A 495 12.57 -3.82 10.91
CA GLN A 495 12.91 -4.77 9.86
C GLN A 495 14.40 -5.18 9.87
N LEU A 496 15.25 -4.55 10.68
CA LEU A 496 16.68 -4.85 10.81
C LEU A 496 16.95 -6.04 11.73
N GLU A 497 17.61 -7.08 11.21
CA GLU A 497 17.97 -8.29 11.95
C GLU A 497 19.01 -8.03 13.04
N VAL A 498 19.93 -7.10 12.80
CA VAL A 498 21.05 -6.78 13.67
C VAL A 498 20.93 -5.34 14.17
N ASP A 499 21.33 -5.12 15.42
CA ASP A 499 21.42 -3.79 16.03
C ASP A 499 22.43 -2.93 15.25
N PRO A 500 22.02 -1.76 14.71
CA PRO A 500 22.93 -0.89 13.96
C PRO A 500 23.93 -0.19 14.88
N ALA A 501 25.04 0.29 14.30
CA ALA A 501 26.08 1.00 15.05
C ALA A 501 25.61 2.31 15.70
N SER A 502 24.57 2.94 15.13
CA SER A 502 23.87 4.11 15.68
C SER A 502 22.44 4.15 15.16
N TYR A 503 21.60 4.95 15.83
CA TYR A 503 20.17 5.09 15.52
C TYR A 503 19.87 6.34 14.68
N ASP A 504 20.87 6.97 14.06
CA ASP A 504 20.63 8.02 13.06
C ASP A 504 20.09 7.42 11.76
N LEU A 505 19.23 8.16 11.06
CA LEU A 505 18.54 7.66 9.87
C LEU A 505 19.51 7.23 8.76
N GLY A 506 20.65 7.89 8.62
CA GLY A 506 21.64 7.54 7.60
C GLY A 506 22.26 6.18 7.89
N THR A 507 22.75 5.97 9.12
CA THR A 507 23.33 4.68 9.53
C THR A 507 22.32 3.55 9.47
N VAL A 508 21.09 3.78 9.94
CA VAL A 508 20.01 2.79 9.90
C VAL A 508 19.62 2.45 8.45
N ALA A 509 19.53 3.45 7.57
CA ALA A 509 19.24 3.22 6.15
C ALA A 509 20.36 2.46 5.44
N ALA A 510 21.62 2.77 5.73
CA ALA A 510 22.78 2.04 5.18
C ALA A 510 22.82 0.59 5.67
N ALA A 511 22.58 0.35 6.96
CA ALA A 511 22.47 -0.99 7.52
C ALA A 511 21.35 -1.78 6.84
N PHE A 512 20.19 -1.15 6.63
CA PHE A 512 19.05 -1.79 5.97
C PHE A 512 19.33 -2.09 4.50
N LEU A 513 19.96 -1.18 3.76
CA LEU A 513 20.37 -1.41 2.38
C LEU A 513 21.36 -2.58 2.29
N ASN A 514 22.37 -2.62 3.16
CA ASN A 514 23.35 -3.72 3.19
C ASN A 514 22.67 -5.06 3.48
N GLN A 515 21.76 -5.11 4.46
CA GLN A 515 20.95 -6.31 4.73
C GLN A 515 20.13 -6.70 3.49
N SER A 516 19.47 -5.74 2.85
CA SER A 516 18.64 -5.96 1.65
C SER A 516 19.45 -6.54 0.49
N LEU A 517 20.64 -6.00 0.22
CA LEU A 517 21.55 -6.49 -0.81
C LEU A 517 22.13 -7.87 -0.47
N GLN A 518 22.38 -8.16 0.81
CA GLN A 518 22.85 -9.48 1.26
C GLN A 518 21.78 -10.57 1.11
N ARG A 519 20.50 -10.21 1.27
CA ARG A 519 19.37 -11.13 1.05
C ARG A 519 19.30 -11.56 -0.41
N LEU A 520 19.66 -10.70 -1.36
CA LEU A 520 19.73 -11.04 -2.79
C LEU A 520 20.94 -11.97 -3.04
N SER A 521 20.67 -13.26 -3.23
CA SER A 521 21.70 -14.31 -3.36
C SER A 521 22.43 -14.27 -4.72
N ASP A 522 21.73 -13.91 -5.79
CA ASP A 522 22.29 -13.78 -7.14
C ASP A 522 23.04 -12.43 -7.30
N ALA A 523 24.31 -12.52 -7.74
CA ALA A 523 25.17 -11.36 -7.93
C ALA A 523 24.64 -10.37 -8.98
N ARG A 524 24.01 -10.85 -10.06
CA ARG A 524 23.41 -9.99 -11.10
C ARG A 524 22.18 -9.27 -10.57
N ILE A 525 21.32 -9.96 -9.81
CA ILE A 525 20.15 -9.34 -9.18
C ILE A 525 20.60 -8.25 -8.19
N ARG A 526 21.69 -8.50 -7.45
CA ARG A 526 22.29 -7.52 -6.54
C ARG A 526 22.85 -6.31 -7.30
N GLU A 527 23.52 -6.52 -8.41
CA GLU A 527 24.03 -5.44 -9.28
C GLU A 527 22.89 -4.59 -9.84
N THR A 528 21.83 -5.21 -10.36
CA THR A 528 20.61 -4.48 -10.78
C THR A 528 20.00 -3.69 -9.62
N ALA A 529 19.97 -4.25 -8.40
CA ALA A 529 19.48 -3.52 -7.23
C ALA A 529 20.32 -2.26 -6.94
N VAL A 530 21.64 -2.33 -7.12
CA VAL A 530 22.53 -1.17 -7.02
C VAL A 530 22.18 -0.13 -8.10
N HIS A 531 22.05 -0.53 -9.38
CA HIS A 531 21.64 0.38 -10.46
C HIS A 531 20.28 1.03 -10.19
N ILE A 532 19.31 0.30 -9.64
CA ILE A 532 18.01 0.87 -9.24
C ILE A 532 18.24 1.95 -8.19
N THR A 533 19.01 1.68 -7.14
CA THR A 533 19.29 2.69 -6.10
C THR A 533 20.02 3.93 -6.65
N GLU A 534 20.92 3.76 -7.61
CA GLU A 534 21.60 4.86 -8.31
C GLU A 534 20.61 5.71 -9.12
N LEU A 535 19.76 5.07 -9.93
CA LEU A 535 18.73 5.75 -10.72
C LEU A 535 17.73 6.50 -9.83
N LEU A 536 17.32 5.91 -8.70
CA LEU A 536 16.44 6.59 -7.77
C LEU A 536 17.09 7.84 -7.15
N SER A 537 18.41 7.85 -6.98
CA SER A 537 19.13 8.98 -6.35
C SER A 537 19.02 10.28 -7.13
N VAL A 538 18.77 10.21 -8.45
CA VAL A 538 18.64 11.38 -9.32
C VAL A 538 17.18 11.81 -9.56
N THR A 539 16.21 11.02 -9.13
CA THR A 539 14.77 11.26 -9.42
C THR A 539 14.04 12.08 -8.36
N GLY A 540 14.53 12.06 -7.11
CA GLY A 540 13.94 12.78 -5.98
C GLY A 540 13.29 11.87 -4.95
N VAL A 541 12.52 12.46 -4.04
CA VAL A 541 11.83 11.78 -2.93
C VAL A 541 10.34 11.69 -3.26
N GLY A 542 9.72 10.56 -2.95
CA GLY A 542 8.33 10.26 -3.32
C GLY A 542 8.23 9.48 -4.64
N PRO A 543 7.03 9.00 -5.01
CA PRO A 543 6.82 8.12 -6.16
C PRO A 543 6.86 8.91 -7.48
N ILE A 544 8.07 9.24 -7.96
CA ILE A 544 8.31 10.14 -9.11
C ILE A 544 8.66 9.37 -10.38
N LEU A 545 9.52 8.35 -10.29
CA LEU A 545 10.04 7.63 -11.46
C LEU A 545 9.02 6.58 -11.92
N PRO A 546 8.43 6.70 -13.12
CA PRO A 546 7.54 5.67 -13.63
C PRO A 546 8.30 4.35 -13.83
N LEU A 547 7.69 3.22 -13.46
CA LEU A 547 8.30 1.89 -13.56
C LEU A 547 8.72 1.56 -14.99
N VAL A 548 7.94 1.99 -15.99
CA VAL A 548 8.27 1.82 -17.41
C VAL A 548 9.57 2.54 -17.80
N VAL A 549 9.84 3.72 -17.21
CA VAL A 549 11.08 4.47 -17.45
C VAL A 549 12.25 3.78 -16.75
N LEU A 550 12.05 3.27 -15.53
CA LEU A 550 13.06 2.48 -14.84
C LEU A 550 13.46 1.25 -15.65
N LYS A 551 12.48 0.47 -16.15
CA LYS A 551 12.74 -0.72 -16.99
C LYS A 551 13.55 -0.37 -18.22
N GLU A 552 13.19 0.70 -18.91
CA GLU A 552 13.92 1.16 -20.10
C GLU A 552 15.35 1.62 -19.76
N ALA A 553 15.55 2.32 -18.64
CA ALA A 553 16.88 2.72 -18.18
C ALA A 553 17.76 1.51 -17.84
N LEU A 554 17.22 0.51 -17.13
CA LEU A 554 17.92 -0.74 -16.83
C LEU A 554 18.30 -1.50 -18.11
N ARG A 555 17.38 -1.57 -19.08
CA ARG A 555 17.66 -2.17 -20.39
C ARG A 555 18.83 -1.49 -21.12
N GLN A 556 18.94 -0.16 -21.02
CA GLN A 556 20.07 0.59 -21.58
C GLN A 556 21.39 0.35 -20.85
N LEU A 557 21.34 0.02 -19.54
CA LEU A 557 22.49 -0.41 -18.75
C LEU A 557 22.89 -1.87 -19.00
N GLY A 558 22.11 -2.62 -19.81
CA GLY A 558 22.36 -4.03 -20.12
C GLY A 558 21.78 -5.00 -19.10
N ASP A 559 20.97 -4.52 -18.15
CA ASP A 559 20.25 -5.37 -17.20
C ASP A 559 19.09 -6.07 -17.90
N SER A 560 19.08 -7.41 -17.86
CA SER A 560 18.02 -8.26 -18.42
C SER A 560 17.11 -8.87 -17.34
N THR A 561 17.25 -8.40 -16.10
CA THR A 561 16.59 -8.92 -14.88
C THR A 561 15.16 -8.40 -14.69
N GLU A 562 14.43 -8.14 -15.78
CA GLU A 562 13.04 -7.67 -15.71
C GLU A 562 12.14 -8.59 -14.88
N THR A 563 12.41 -9.90 -14.89
CA THR A 563 11.71 -10.92 -14.09
C THR A 563 11.89 -10.76 -12.58
N SER A 564 13.00 -10.18 -12.14
CA SER A 564 13.37 -10.07 -10.72
C SER A 564 13.10 -8.68 -10.15
N LEU A 565 12.61 -7.74 -10.98
CA LEU A 565 12.41 -6.36 -10.59
C LEU A 565 11.44 -6.23 -9.41
N GLY A 566 10.31 -6.94 -9.44
CA GLY A 566 9.35 -6.93 -8.33
C GLY A 566 9.97 -7.41 -7.01
N THR A 567 10.80 -8.45 -7.07
CA THR A 567 11.53 -9.00 -5.91
C THR A 567 12.55 -8.02 -5.37
N ILE A 568 13.31 -7.33 -6.24
CA ILE A 568 14.24 -6.28 -5.83
C ILE A 568 13.49 -5.15 -5.14
N LEU A 569 12.42 -4.63 -5.75
CA LEU A 569 11.63 -3.53 -5.20
C LEU A 569 10.99 -3.88 -3.86
N ALA A 570 10.44 -5.09 -3.72
CA ALA A 570 9.93 -5.59 -2.44
C ALA A 570 11.04 -5.72 -1.39
N THR A 571 12.25 -6.14 -1.79
CA THR A 571 13.40 -6.30 -0.89
C THR A 571 13.94 -4.95 -0.38
N LEU A 572 13.93 -3.91 -1.22
CA LEU A 572 14.27 -2.54 -0.81
C LEU A 572 13.27 -1.95 0.19
N GLY A 573 12.03 -2.47 0.20
CA GLY A 573 11.02 -2.26 1.23
C GLY A 573 10.85 -0.78 1.63
N PRO A 574 10.99 -0.44 2.92
CA PRO A 574 10.74 0.92 3.42
C PRO A 574 11.75 1.99 2.98
N LEU A 575 12.84 1.63 2.27
CA LEU A 575 13.75 2.63 1.71
C LEU A 575 13.10 3.42 0.56
N ILE A 576 12.17 2.77 -0.14
CA ILE A 576 11.48 3.35 -1.29
C ILE A 576 9.98 3.53 -0.99
N VAL A 577 9.35 4.39 -1.77
CA VAL A 577 7.90 4.52 -1.87
C VAL A 577 7.50 3.97 -3.22
N ARG A 578 6.48 3.10 -3.24
CA ARG A 578 5.91 2.52 -4.45
C ARG A 578 4.50 3.07 -4.63
N GLY A 579 4.37 4.06 -5.50
CA GLY A 579 3.08 4.60 -5.90
C GLY A 579 2.37 3.62 -6.82
N ARG A 580 1.14 3.21 -6.50
CA ARG A 580 0.34 2.27 -7.30
C ARG A 580 1.10 0.96 -7.59
N ALA A 581 1.64 0.33 -6.55
CA ALA A 581 2.40 -0.91 -6.67
C ALA A 581 1.59 -2.01 -7.38
N GLY A 582 2.21 -2.69 -8.36
CA GLY A 582 1.58 -3.75 -9.14
C GLY A 582 0.60 -3.28 -10.22
N PHE A 583 0.44 -1.97 -10.43
CA PHE A 583 -0.26 -1.39 -11.58
C PHE A 583 0.71 -1.07 -12.73
N LEU A 584 0.16 -0.85 -13.94
CA LEU A 584 0.98 -0.49 -15.11
C LEU A 584 1.62 0.90 -14.98
N ASP A 585 0.98 1.79 -14.24
CA ASP A 585 1.43 3.14 -13.92
C ASP A 585 2.08 3.22 -12.54
N GLU A 586 2.75 2.15 -12.09
CA GLU A 586 3.54 2.16 -10.87
C GLU A 586 4.66 3.21 -10.94
N HIS A 587 4.87 3.95 -9.85
CA HIS A 587 5.94 4.95 -9.72
C HIS A 587 6.79 4.68 -8.48
N LEU A 588 8.06 5.07 -8.55
CA LEU A 588 9.07 4.76 -7.55
C LEU A 588 9.85 6.00 -7.14
N GLY A 589 10.37 5.97 -5.91
CA GLY A 589 11.38 6.92 -5.45
C GLY A 589 11.75 6.68 -4.00
N TYR A 590 12.71 7.43 -3.49
CA TYR A 590 13.12 7.27 -2.10
C TYR A 590 12.05 7.75 -1.13
N ALA A 591 11.93 7.08 0.01
CA ALA A 591 11.00 7.48 1.07
C ALA A 591 11.43 8.76 1.79
N HIS A 592 12.72 9.08 1.78
CA HIS A 592 13.24 10.26 2.47
C HIS A 592 14.51 10.82 1.83
N VAL A 593 14.70 12.14 1.95
CA VAL A 593 15.87 12.84 1.38
C VAL A 593 17.19 12.35 1.97
N GLU A 594 17.18 11.98 3.25
CA GLU A 594 18.39 11.49 3.92
C GLU A 594 18.80 10.12 3.39
N ILE A 595 17.85 9.25 3.07
CA ILE A 595 18.13 7.96 2.41
C ILE A 595 18.81 8.20 1.06
N ALA A 596 18.23 9.09 0.25
CA ALA A 596 18.81 9.45 -1.05
C ALA A 596 20.25 9.97 -0.92
N ARG A 597 20.53 10.81 0.09
CA ARG A 597 21.88 11.33 0.36
C ARG A 597 22.84 10.26 0.83
N THR A 598 22.45 9.43 1.79
CA THR A 598 23.29 8.35 2.33
C THR A 598 23.71 7.41 1.23
N ILE A 599 22.76 6.98 0.39
CA ILE A 599 23.04 6.03 -0.68
C ILE A 599 23.93 6.66 -1.75
N ALA A 600 23.62 7.88 -2.22
CA ALA A 600 24.48 8.60 -3.17
C ALA A 600 25.89 8.89 -2.62
N GLY A 601 26.01 9.11 -1.31
CA GLY A 601 27.29 9.33 -0.62
C GLY A 601 28.12 8.07 -0.45
N SER A 602 27.47 6.91 -0.22
CA SER A 602 28.13 5.61 -0.07
C SER A 602 28.71 5.03 -1.37
N GLN A 603 28.32 5.57 -2.52
CA GLN A 603 28.71 5.09 -3.85
C GLN A 603 29.86 5.89 -4.49
N ARG A 604 30.40 6.90 -3.81
CA ARG A 604 31.62 7.60 -4.25
C ARG A 604 32.84 7.03 -3.50
N PRO A 605 33.81 6.40 -4.17
CA PRO A 605 35.08 6.00 -3.56
C PRO A 605 35.90 7.20 -3.07
#